data_AF-A0A8S4QY37-F1
#
_entry.id   AF-A0A8S4QY37-F1
#
_cell.length_a   1.000
_cell.length_b   1.000
_cell.length_c   1.000
_cell.angle_alpha   90.00
_cell.angle_beta   90.00
_cell.angle_gamma   90.00
#
_symmetry.space_group_name_H-M   'P 1'
#
loop_
_entity.id
_entity.type
_entity.pdbx_description
1 polymer ?
#
loop_
_entity_poly.entity_id
_entity_poly.type
_entity_poly.pdbx_seq_one_letter_code
_entity_poly.pdbx_strand_id
1 'polypeptide(L)' 'NSSSTSSCTQCGTKFHSIEALARHLHLSHNDTCDENMRPCPECGEGYPSEDDLKEHMLHHHKEESVNCDD' A
#
# COMPACT_ATOMS: atom_id res chain seq x y z
N ASN A 1 -35.50 3.23 4.22
CA ASN A 1 -34.59 3.21 5.39
C ASN A 1 -33.21 2.92 4.81
N SER A 2 -32.47 3.97 4.46
CA SER A 2 -31.16 3.82 3.82
C SER A 2 -30.10 3.87 4.91
N SER A 3 -29.67 2.70 5.37
CA SER A 3 -28.44 2.59 6.17
C SER A 3 -27.27 2.90 5.24
N SER A 4 -26.97 4.19 5.09
CA SER A 4 -25.83 4.68 4.32
C SER A 4 -24.55 4.31 5.07
N THR A 5 -24.07 3.09 4.83
CA THR A 5 -22.75 2.63 5.28
C THR A 5 -21.72 3.05 4.24
N SER A 6 -20.69 3.75 4.67
CA SER A 6 -19.63 4.25 3.78
C SER A 6 -18.45 3.30 3.83
N SER A 7 -17.99 2.85 2.66
CA SER A 7 -16.88 1.91 2.56
C SER A 7 -15.61 2.61 2.07
N CYS A 8 -14.47 2.19 2.60
CA CYS A 8 -13.17 2.64 2.12
C CYS A 8 -12.92 2.08 0.74
N THR A 9 -12.61 2.93 -0.23
CA THR A 9 -12.30 2.53 -1.61
C THR A 9 -10.92 1.91 -1.75
N GLN A 10 -10.01 2.14 -0.79
CA GLN A 10 -8.65 1.59 -0.81
C GLN A 10 -8.59 0.15 -0.28
N CYS A 11 -9.26 -0.15 0.83
CA CYS A 11 -9.20 -1.47 1.48
C CYS A 11 -10.56 -2.19 1.59
N GLY A 12 -11.66 -1.55 1.19
CA GLY A 12 -13.00 -2.14 1.27
C GLY A 12 -13.65 -2.13 2.67
N THR A 13 -12.99 -1.58 3.69
CA THR A 13 -13.52 -1.57 5.07
C THR A 13 -14.81 -0.76 5.18
N LYS A 14 -15.85 -1.32 5.79
CA LYS A 14 -17.16 -0.68 5.97
C LYS A 14 -17.24 0.09 7.28
N PHE A 15 -17.66 1.34 7.19
CA PHE A 15 -17.86 2.23 8.32
C PHE A 15 -19.33 2.62 8.43
N HIS A 16 -19.78 2.81 9.67
CA HIS A 16 -21.14 3.22 9.98
C HIS A 16 -21.35 4.74 9.84
N SER A 17 -20.27 5.51 9.65
CA SER A 17 -20.30 6.97 9.54
C SER A 17 -19.20 7.48 8.59
N ILE A 18 -19.47 8.59 7.91
CA ILE A 18 -18.48 9.25 7.05
C ILE A 18 -17.27 9.76 7.85
N GLU A 19 -17.48 10.27 9.06
CA GLU A 19 -16.41 10.78 9.92
C GLU A 19 -15.40 9.69 10.33
N ALA A 20 -15.90 8.48 10.61
CA ALA A 20 -15.07 7.31 10.90
C ALA A 20 -14.26 6.88 9.67
N LEU A 21 -14.87 6.90 8.49
CA LEU A 21 -14.18 6.65 7.22
C LEU A 21 -13.11 7.72 6.95
N ALA A 22 -13.41 9.00 7.14
CA ALA A 22 -12.47 10.10 6.92
C ALA A 22 -11.25 9.99 7.82
N ARG A 23 -11.43 9.69 9.11
CA ARG A 23 -10.31 9.45 10.03
C ARG A 23 -9.52 8.20 9.66
N HIS A 24 -10.18 7.13 9.23
CA HIS A 24 -9.50 5.92 8.77
C HIS A 24 -8.67 6.20 7.52
N LEU A 25 -9.23 6.91 6.54
CA LEU A 25 -8.47 7.37 5.38
C LEU A 25 -7.30 8.24 5.84
N HIS A 26 -7.47 9.09 6.86
CA HIS A 26 -6.41 9.94 7.37
C HIS A 26 -5.30 9.22 8.18
N LEU A 27 -5.56 8.04 8.72
CA LEU A 27 -4.60 7.33 9.60
C LEU A 27 -4.03 6.06 8.96
N SER A 28 -4.80 5.41 8.10
CA SER A 28 -4.46 4.13 7.47
C SER A 28 -4.13 4.27 5.99
N HIS A 29 -4.62 5.33 5.33
CA HIS A 29 -4.41 5.57 3.90
C HIS A 29 -3.85 6.96 3.60
N ASN A 30 -3.62 7.78 4.61
CA ASN A 30 -2.91 9.05 4.47
C ASN A 30 -1.45 8.68 4.52
N ASP A 31 -1.04 8.06 3.42
CA ASP A 31 0.21 8.38 2.78
C ASP A 31 1.32 8.83 3.76
N THR A 32 1.69 7.91 4.64
CA THR A 32 3.10 7.52 4.73
C THR A 32 3.42 6.58 3.56
N CYS A 33 2.99 6.93 2.35
CA CYS A 33 3.94 6.91 1.26
C CYS A 33 4.87 8.06 1.64
N ASP A 34 5.84 7.75 2.51
CA ASP A 34 7.06 8.51 2.52
C ASP A 34 7.40 8.64 1.04
N GLU A 35 7.28 9.83 0.46
CA GLU A 35 7.65 10.04 -0.95
C GLU A 35 9.14 9.68 -1.19
N ASN A 36 9.88 9.48 -0.10
CA ASN A 36 11.23 8.95 -0.01
C ASN A 36 11.33 7.42 -0.03
N MET A 37 10.25 6.70 0.28
CA MET A 37 10.19 5.25 0.23
C MET A 37 9.92 4.77 -1.18
N ARG A 38 10.49 3.61 -1.52
CA ARG A 38 10.38 2.94 -2.79
C ARG A 38 9.31 1.85 -2.65
N PRO A 39 8.09 2.05 -3.18
CA PRO A 39 7.06 1.03 -3.10
C PRO A 39 7.37 -0.14 -4.02
N CYS A 40 7.15 -1.35 -3.54
CA CYS A 40 7.27 -2.56 -4.32
C CYS A 40 6.17 -2.60 -5.40
N PRO A 41 6.51 -2.81 -6.69
CA PRO A 41 5.52 -2.82 -7.77
C PRO A 41 4.58 -4.04 -7.72
N GLU A 42 4.97 -5.11 -7.03
CA GLU A 42 4.21 -6.36 -6.95
C GLU A 42 3.22 -6.37 -5.77
N CYS A 43 3.64 -5.89 -4.58
CA CYS A 43 2.82 -5.95 -3.36
C CYS A 43 2.44 -4.57 -2.80
N GLY A 44 3.08 -3.49 -3.26
CA GLY A 44 2.83 -2.12 -2.79
C GLY A 44 3.50 -1.75 -1.45
N GLU A 45 4.36 -2.61 -0.90
CA GLU A 45 5.05 -2.33 0.37
C GLU A 45 6.15 -1.27 0.20
N GLY A 46 6.22 -0.29 1.11
CA GLY A 46 7.14 0.85 1.02
C GLY A 46 8.45 0.63 1.77
N TYR A 47 9.59 0.85 1.09
CA TYR A 47 10.92 0.66 1.66
C TYR A 47 11.74 1.94 1.71
N PRO A 48 12.50 2.23 2.79
CA PRO A 48 13.26 3.49 2.95
C PRO A 48 14.39 3.69 1.94
N SER A 49 14.84 2.63 1.27
CA SER A 49 15.99 2.65 0.35
C SER A 49 15.81 1.66 -0.79
N GLU A 50 16.52 1.88 -1.90
CA GLU A 50 16.53 0.93 -3.02
C GLU A 50 17.18 -0.41 -2.66
N ASP A 51 18.18 -0.43 -1.78
CA ASP A 51 18.81 -1.66 -1.28
C ASP A 51 17.80 -2.55 -0.54
N ASP A 52 16.99 -1.96 0.34
CA ASP A 52 15.99 -2.67 1.14
C ASP A 52 14.87 -3.22 0.23
N LEU A 53 14.44 -2.42 -0.77
CA LEU A 53 13.52 -2.89 -1.81
C LEU A 53 14.13 -4.03 -2.64
N LYS A 54 15.42 -3.97 -3.02
CA LYS A 54 16.08 -5.03 -3.79
C LYS A 54 16.18 -6.34 -3.01
N GLU A 55 16.58 -6.29 -1.74
CA GLU A 55 16.62 -7.45 -0.85
C GLU A 55 15.22 -8.05 -0.67
N HIS A 56 14.20 -7.19 -0.47
CA HIS A 56 12.81 -7.62 -0.44
C HIS A 56 12.43 -8.34 -1.74
N MET A 57 12.62 -7.72 -2.90
CA MET A 57 12.31 -8.33 -4.20
C MET A 57 13.03 -9.67 -4.38
N LEU A 58 14.29 -9.76 -3.97
CA LEU A 58 15.09 -10.98 -4.09
C LEU A 58 14.61 -12.11 -3.18
N HIS A 59 14.12 -11.82 -1.97
CA HIS A 59 13.73 -12.84 -1.00
C HIS A 59 12.24 -13.16 -1.04
N HIS A 60 11.41 -12.14 -1.27
CA HIS A 60 9.96 -12.21 -1.30
C HIS A 60 9.43 -12.57 -2.70
N HIS A 61 10.00 -11.98 -3.75
CA HIS A 61 9.66 -12.23 -5.16
C HIS A 61 10.75 -13.06 -5.85
N LYS A 62 11.39 -13.99 -5.11
CA LYS A 62 12.58 -14.80 -5.47
C LYS A 62 12.45 -15.66 -6.74
N GLU A 63 11.37 -15.50 -7.51
CA GLU A 63 11.08 -16.26 -8.71
C GLU A 63 11.46 -15.55 -10.02
N GLU A 64 11.63 -14.22 -10.07
CA GLU A 64 11.85 -13.53 -11.36
C GLU A 64 12.86 -12.36 -11.28
N SER A 65 14.15 -12.68 -11.29
CA SER A 65 15.17 -11.72 -11.75
C SER A 65 16.16 -12.41 -12.68
N VAL A 66 15.64 -12.86 -13.83
CA VAL A 66 16.43 -13.16 -15.02
C VAL A 66 15.97 -12.24 -16.15
N ASN A 67 16.42 -10.99 -16.15
CA ASN A 67 16.70 -10.35 -17.43
C ASN A 67 17.89 -9.41 -17.27
N CYS A 68 19.05 -9.94 -17.63
CA CYS A 68 20.14 -9.11 -18.14
C CYS A 68 19.64 -8.54 -19.47
N ASP A 69 19.56 -7.22 -19.59
CA ASP A 69 19.59 -6.55 -20.89
C ASP A 69 20.97 -5.93 -21.07
N ASP A 70 21.50 -6.17 -22.27
CA ASP A 70 22.79 -5.84 -22.90
C ASP A 70 23.15 -4.35 -22.88
#